data_AF-A0A086MHG8-F1
#
_entry.id   AF-A0A086MHG8-F1
#
_cell.length_a   1.000
_cell.length_b   1.000
_cell.length_c   1.000
_cell.angle_alpha   90.00
_cell.angle_beta   90.00
_cell.angle_gamma   90.00
#
_symmetry.space_group_name_H-M   'P 1'
#
loop_
_entity.id
_entity.type
_entity.pdbx_description
1 polymer ?
#
loop_
_entity_poly.entity_id
_entity_poly.type
_entity_poly.pdbx_seq_one_letter_code
_entity_poly.pdbx_strand_id
1 'polypeptide(L)'
;MNRSAPWCTAALLVLLAYPAMALDRPVVWRDEDTGCAYLLTPQGGITPRHRRDGTLDCPDVAAGTGVVENMGRDIARGLDALQREVERLRELYNNRP
;
A
#
# COMPACT_ATOMS: atom_id res chain seq x y z
N MET A 1 42.53 -27.07 -29.39
CA MET A 1 41.05 -27.01 -29.46
C MET A 1 40.50 -27.16 -28.05
N ASN A 2 40.18 -26.05 -27.38
CA ASN A 2 39.62 -26.03 -26.01
C ASN A 2 38.11 -26.30 -26.06
N ARG A 3 37.70 -27.49 -25.62
CA ARG A 3 36.30 -27.88 -25.41
C ARG A 3 35.93 -27.70 -23.94
N SER A 4 35.68 -26.47 -23.50
CA SER A 4 35.24 -26.19 -22.12
C SER A 4 34.13 -25.12 -22.01
N ALA A 5 33.62 -24.63 -23.15
CA ALA A 5 32.70 -23.49 -23.18
C ALA A 5 31.18 -23.76 -23.03
N PRO A 6 30.59 -24.97 -23.21
CA PRO A 6 29.13 -25.08 -23.27
C PRO A 6 28.45 -25.08 -21.90
N TRP A 7 29.17 -25.35 -20.81
CA TRP A 7 28.58 -25.45 -19.47
C TRP A 7 28.47 -24.09 -18.79
N CYS A 8 29.43 -23.19 -19.03
CA CYS A 8 29.40 -21.84 -18.46
C CYS A 8 28.24 -21.00 -19.01
N THR A 9 27.92 -21.15 -20.30
CA THR A 9 26.79 -20.45 -20.93
C THR A 9 25.44 -20.97 -20.44
N ALA A 10 25.31 -22.29 -20.24
CA ALA A 10 24.10 -22.88 -19.66
C ALA A 10 23.88 -22.43 -18.20
N ALA A 11 24.95 -22.37 -17.39
CA ALA A 11 24.89 -21.89 -16.01
C ALA A 11 24.49 -20.40 -15.93
N LEU A 12 25.00 -19.57 -16.84
CA LEU A 12 24.67 -18.14 -16.87
C LEU A 12 23.20 -17.89 -17.25
N LEU A 13 22.64 -18.69 -18.17
CA LEU A 13 21.24 -18.58 -18.59
C LEU A 13 20.25 -19.01 -17.50
N VAL A 14 20.62 -19.99 -16.67
CA VAL A 14 19.80 -20.42 -15.52
C VAL A 14 19.75 -19.34 -14.42
N LEU A 15 20.86 -18.61 -14.20
CA LEU A 15 20.93 -17.51 -13.24
C LEU A 15 20.11 -16.28 -13.70
N LEU A 16 20.00 -16.05 -15.01
CA LEU A 16 19.21 -14.96 -15.59
C LEU A 16 17.69 -15.22 -15.59
N ALA A 17 17.25 -16.47 -15.45
CA ALA A 17 15.83 -16.83 -15.42
C ALA A 17 15.17 -16.65 -14.03
N TYR A 18 15.94 -16.26 -13.01
CA TYR A 18 15.47 -16.24 -11.61
C TYR A 18 14.71 -14.99 -11.13
N PRO A 19 14.76 -13.78 -11.74
CA PRO A 19 14.10 -12.61 -11.15
C PRO A 19 12.63 -12.48 -11.60
N ALA A 20 11.94 -13.59 -11.89
CA ALA A 20 10.49 -13.58 -12.15
C ALA A 20 9.68 -14.26 -11.03
N MET A 21 10.35 -14.97 -10.11
CA MET A 21 9.75 -15.52 -8.89
C MET A 21 9.91 -14.52 -7.74
N ALA A 22 9.59 -13.24 -7.96
CA ALA A 22 10.01 -12.19 -7.03
C ALA A 22 9.15 -12.11 -5.76
N LEU A 23 7.86 -12.44 -5.79
CA LEU A 23 7.03 -12.56 -4.58
C LEU A 23 5.82 -13.45 -4.88
N ASP A 24 5.77 -14.69 -4.40
CA ASP A 24 4.54 -15.51 -4.45
C ASP A 24 3.52 -15.11 -3.37
N ARG A 25 4.00 -14.39 -2.35
CA ARG A 25 3.24 -13.94 -1.18
C ARG A 25 3.68 -12.53 -0.82
N PRO A 26 2.80 -11.74 -0.18
CA PRO A 26 3.21 -10.44 0.30
C PRO A 26 4.39 -10.56 1.28
N VAL A 27 5.45 -9.79 1.04
CA VAL A 27 6.67 -9.79 1.86
C VAL A 27 6.74 -8.48 2.63
N VAL A 28 7.23 -8.57 3.86
CA VAL A 28 7.51 -7.39 4.68
C VAL A 28 8.84 -6.80 4.25
N TRP A 29 8.82 -5.54 3.83
CA TRP A 29 10.01 -4.75 3.56
C TRP A 29 10.09 -3.59 4.54
N ARG A 30 11.31 -3.23 4.96
CA ARG A 30 11.57 -2.05 5.78
C ARG A 30 12.31 -1.04 4.94
N ASP A 31 11.76 0.16 4.91
CA ASP A 31 12.42 1.32 4.34
C ASP A 31 13.65 1.67 5.20
N GLU A 32 14.82 1.82 4.59
CA GLU A 32 16.06 2.16 5.31
C GLU A 32 16.08 3.61 5.78
N ASP A 33 15.42 4.51 5.04
CA ASP A 33 15.43 5.95 5.36
C ASP A 33 14.51 6.26 6.55
N THR A 34 13.37 5.57 6.61
CA THR A 34 12.32 5.85 7.63
C THR A 34 12.17 4.73 8.67
N GLY A 35 12.73 3.55 8.42
CA GLY A 35 12.54 2.35 9.24
C GLY A 35 11.12 1.77 9.21
N CYS A 36 10.20 2.38 8.46
CA CYS A 36 8.81 1.94 8.33
C CYS A 36 8.69 0.59 7.63
N ALA A 37 7.79 -0.26 8.11
CA ALA A 37 7.48 -1.52 7.47
C ALA A 37 6.30 -1.40 6.49
N TYR A 38 6.47 -2.02 5.33
CA TYR A 38 5.48 -2.10 4.26
C TYR A 38 5.28 -3.54 3.81
N LEU A 39 4.15 -3.81 3.19
CA LEU A 39 3.88 -5.04 2.46
C LEU A 39 4.08 -4.78 0.97
N LEU A 40 5.03 -5.50 0.38
CA LEU A 40 5.21 -5.59 -1.06
C LEU A 40 4.27 -6.68 -1.59
N THR A 41 3.44 -6.36 -2.57
CA THR A 41 2.60 -7.35 -3.25
C THR A 41 3.32 -7.93 -4.46
N PRO A 42 2.95 -9.15 -4.90
CA PRO A 42 3.46 -9.75 -6.14
C PRO A 42 3.30 -8.87 -7.38
N GLN A 43 2.26 -8.03 -7.41
CA GLN A 43 2.00 -7.12 -8.53
C GLN A 43 2.82 -5.82 -8.46
N GLY A 44 3.75 -5.69 -7.51
CA GLY A 44 4.54 -4.47 -7.30
C GLY A 44 3.81 -3.38 -6.53
N GLY A 45 2.69 -3.70 -5.87
CA GLY A 45 2.02 -2.79 -4.96
C GLY A 45 2.80 -2.65 -3.64
N ILE A 46 2.76 -1.45 -3.06
CA ILE A 46 3.33 -1.18 -1.73
C ILE A 46 2.21 -0.65 -0.84
N THR A 47 2.00 -1.27 0.33
CA THR A 47 1.02 -0.80 1.32
C THR A 47 1.66 -0.68 2.71
N PRO A 48 1.30 0.34 3.51
CA PRO A 48 1.79 0.44 4.88
C PRO A 48 1.38 -0.76 5.73
N ARG A 49 2.33 -1.31 6.49
CA ARG A 49 2.04 -2.40 7.42
C ARG A 49 1.49 -1.84 8.73
N HIS A 50 0.40 -2.42 9.20
CA HIS A 50 -0.18 -2.10 10.51
C HIS A 50 0.20 -3.18 11.54
N ARG A 51 0.39 -2.76 12.78
CA ARG A 51 0.59 -3.61 13.95
C ARG A 51 -0.75 -4.16 14.44
N ARG A 52 -0.71 -5.09 15.41
CA ARG A 52 -1.93 -5.71 15.97
C ARG A 52 -2.84 -4.72 16.69
N ASP A 53 -2.27 -3.64 17.23
CA ASP A 53 -2.96 -2.52 17.87
C ASP A 53 -3.54 -1.52 16.85
N GLY A 54 -3.35 -1.75 15.54
CA GLY A 54 -3.86 -0.91 14.46
C GLY A 54 -2.95 0.27 14.10
N THR A 55 -1.83 0.49 14.78
CA THR A 55 -0.91 1.58 14.42
C THR A 55 0.00 1.20 13.26
N LEU A 56 0.57 2.18 12.57
CA LEU A 56 1.60 1.94 11.56
C LEU A 56 2.85 1.29 12.19
N ASP A 57 3.42 0.28 11.53
CA ASP A 57 4.64 -0.39 11.97
C ASP A 57 5.89 0.41 11.58
N CYS A 58 6.07 1.56 12.22
CA CYS A 58 7.20 2.47 12.00
C CYS A 58 7.86 2.90 13.32
N PRO A 59 9.19 3.11 13.35
CA PRO A 59 9.91 3.43 14.58
C PRO A 59 9.64 4.82 15.17
N ASP A 60 8.93 5.73 14.49
CA ASP A 60 8.68 7.10 15.00
C ASP A 60 7.26 7.65 14.73
N VAL A 61 6.34 6.83 14.20
CA VAL A 61 5.00 7.32 13.77
C VAL A 61 3.96 7.24 14.89
N ALA A 62 4.40 7.23 16.14
CA ALA A 62 3.52 7.56 17.27
C ALA A 62 2.93 8.99 17.13
N ALA A 63 3.56 9.87 16.33
CA ALA A 63 3.08 11.23 16.07
C ALA A 63 2.24 11.39 14.78
N GLY A 64 2.46 10.57 13.73
CA GLY A 64 1.85 10.75 12.41
C GLY A 64 0.53 10.00 12.17
N THR A 65 0.25 8.97 12.98
CA THR A 65 -1.02 8.20 12.92
C THR A 65 -2.23 9.06 13.32
N GLY A 66 -2.06 9.99 14.25
CA GLY A 66 -3.09 10.96 14.61
C GLY A 66 -3.50 11.86 13.45
N VAL A 67 -2.60 12.19 12.51
CA VAL A 67 -2.92 13.06 11.37
C VAL A 67 -3.82 12.34 10.37
N VAL A 68 -3.52 11.09 10.01
CA VAL A 68 -4.34 10.31 9.08
C VAL A 68 -5.69 9.93 9.68
N GLU A 69 -5.72 9.58 10.97
CA GLU A 69 -6.97 9.26 11.68
C GLU A 69 -7.85 10.50 11.91
N ASN A 70 -7.25 11.67 12.17
CA ASN A 70 -7.97 12.94 12.21
C ASN A 70 -8.49 13.33 10.83
N MET A 71 -7.68 13.18 9.78
CA MET A 71 -8.10 13.47 8.41
C MET A 71 -9.26 12.55 7.98
N GLY A 72 -9.22 11.27 8.36
CA GLY A 72 -10.34 10.34 8.15
C GLY A 72 -11.63 10.77 8.87
N ARG A 73 -11.53 11.21 10.12
CA ARG A 73 -12.68 11.75 10.87
C ARG A 73 -13.21 13.05 10.28
N ASP A 74 -12.35 13.94 9.82
CA ASP A 74 -12.76 15.20 9.20
C ASP A 74 -13.42 14.99 7.84
N ILE A 75 -12.91 14.04 7.04
CA ILE A 75 -13.55 13.61 5.80
C ILE A 75 -14.94 13.02 6.09
N ALA A 76 -15.07 12.13 7.07
CA ALA A 76 -16.35 11.54 7.44
C ALA A 76 -17.39 12.61 7.86
N ARG A 77 -16.98 13.59 8.68
CA ARG A 77 -17.84 14.72 9.06
C ARG A 77 -18.24 15.58 7.86
N GLY A 78 -17.30 15.82 6.94
CA GLY A 78 -17.55 16.56 5.71
C GLY A 78 -18.58 15.86 4.82
N LEU A 79 -18.46 14.54 4.66
CA LEU A 79 -19.41 13.72 3.90
C LEU A 79 -20.81 13.71 4.54
N ASP A 80 -20.90 13.60 5.87
CA ASP A 80 -22.19 13.67 6.59
C ASP A 80 -22.87 15.04 6.45
N ALA A 81 -22.09 16.13 6.41
CA ALA A 81 -22.63 17.46 6.18
C ALA A 81 -23.16 17.61 4.74
N LEU A 82 -22.42 17.06 3.78
CA LEU A 82 -22.80 17.07 2.37
C LEU A 82 -24.06 16.25 2.12
N GLN A 83 -24.16 15.06 2.74
CA GLN A 83 -25.34 14.21 2.65
C GLN A 83 -26.60 14.91 3.16
N ARG A 84 -26.50 15.63 4.29
CA ARG A 84 -27.61 16.41 4.83
C ARG A 84 -28.07 17.51 3.89
N GLU A 85 -27.14 18.21 3.24
CA GLU A 85 -27.48 19.27 2.31
C GLU A 85 -28.11 18.71 1.03
N VAL A 86 -27.61 17.57 0.53
CA VAL A 86 -28.21 16.85 -0.61
C VAL A 86 -29.65 16.44 -0.29
N GLU A 87 -29.92 15.88 0.89
CA GLU A 87 -31.30 15.51 1.27
C GLU A 87 -32.19 16.75 1.38
N ARG A 88 -31.68 17.84 1.96
CA ARG A 88 -32.41 19.11 2.03
C ARG A 88 -32.77 19.66 0.64
N LEU A 89 -31.84 19.65 -0.30
CA LEU A 89 -32.11 20.05 -1.69
C LEU A 89 -33.13 19.13 -2.34
N ARG A 90 -33.07 17.83 -2.07
CA ARG A 90 -34.02 16.83 -2.60
C ARG A 90 -35.44 17.09 -2.11
N GLU A 91 -35.61 17.39 -0.82
CA GLU A 91 -36.90 17.74 -0.23
C GLU A 91 -37.47 19.03 -0.83
N LEU A 92 -36.64 20.06 -1.01
CA LEU A 92 -37.06 21.32 -1.65
C LEU A 92 -37.50 21.11 -3.11
N TYR A 93 -36.80 20.23 -3.83
CA TYR A 93 -37.15 19.91 -5.21
C TYR A 93 -38.46 19.10 -5.28
N ASN A 94 -38.66 18.12 -4.40
CA ASN A 94 -39.88 17.31 -4.35
C ASN A 94 -41.11 18.08 -3.85
N ASN A 95 -40.92 19.13 -3.04
CA ASN A 95 -42.01 19.98 -2.53
C ASN A 95 -42.29 21.21 -3.42
N ARG A 96 -41.73 21.24 -4.64
CA ARG A 96 -42.05 22.27 -5.63
C ARG A 96 -43.39 21.91 -6.31
N PRO A 97 -44.37 22.83 -6.35
CA PRO A 97 -45.70 22.57 -6.94
C PRO A 97 -45.66 22.37 -8.46
#